data_AF-A0A8T9SBG0-F1
#
_entry.id   AF-A0A8T9SBG0-F1
#
_cell.length_a   1.000
_cell.length_b   1.000
_cell.length_c   1.000
_cell.angle_alpha   90.00
_cell.angle_beta   90.00
_cell.angle_gamma   90.00
#
_symmetry.space_group_name_H-M   'P 1'
#
loop_
_entity.id
_entity.type
_entity.pdbx_description
1 polymer ?
#
loop_
_entity_poly.entity_id
_entity_poly.type
_entity_poly.pdbx_seq_one_letter_code
_entity_poly.pdbx_strand_id
1 'polypeptide(L)'
;MRCSWLLLLPMLAACNSTPSAVNEGTVSRMADRQARDTTALPPPDTAATKAVSAVSDTLRVARERHNFSHPDGPPDLFRLVFRGPSILEGNAEFTITNPEGQVIFREMLTEPDLEAALVYEMKTPTATRAERETFVLRRIDRFFLPAQFKTPAIAATASFPTGITTLDQATWNDLRKRPDAIGFEYLKGKEDRQRIAWSALKKEVVRVQ
;
A
#
# COMPACT_ATOMS: atom_id res chain seq x y z
N MET A 1 -10.88 58.56 6.57
CA MET A 1 -11.31 58.69 5.15
C MET A 1 -11.45 57.26 4.62
N ARG A 2 -12.62 56.82 4.13
CA ARG A 2 -13.16 57.01 2.75
C ARG A 2 -12.16 56.50 1.70
N CYS A 3 -12.47 55.57 0.78
CA CYS A 3 -13.77 55.02 0.32
C CYS A 3 -13.71 53.52 -0.02
N SER A 4 -14.88 52.88 -0.07
CA SER A 4 -15.14 51.58 -0.73
C SER A 4 -15.30 51.76 -2.25
N TRP A 5 -15.12 50.69 -3.03
CA TRP A 5 -16.06 50.37 -4.11
C TRP A 5 -16.09 48.86 -4.42
N LEU A 6 -17.27 48.37 -4.80
CA LEU A 6 -17.54 46.99 -5.25
C LEU A 6 -17.45 46.92 -6.78
N LEU A 7 -17.39 45.71 -7.36
CA LEU A 7 -18.45 45.24 -8.27
C LEU A 7 -18.38 43.72 -8.54
N LEU A 8 -19.55 43.13 -8.76
CA LEU A 8 -19.79 41.75 -9.25
C LEU A 8 -19.83 41.74 -10.82
N LEU A 9 -20.11 40.70 -11.62
CA LEU A 9 -20.79 39.38 -11.53
C LEU A 9 -20.20 38.44 -12.64
N PRO A 10 -20.62 37.16 -12.78
CA PRO A 10 -20.01 36.12 -13.64
C PRO A 10 -20.75 35.90 -14.98
N MET A 11 -20.28 34.94 -15.80
CA MET A 11 -21.06 34.32 -16.89
C MET A 11 -20.88 32.79 -16.97
N LEU A 12 -21.90 32.13 -17.53
CA LEU A 12 -22.07 30.68 -17.60
C LEU A 12 -21.42 30.06 -18.84
N ALA A 13 -21.17 28.74 -18.77
CA ALA A 13 -21.23 27.87 -19.94
C ALA A 13 -21.82 26.50 -19.52
N ALA A 14 -22.99 26.16 -20.06
CA ALA A 14 -23.59 24.84 -19.95
C ALA A 14 -23.75 24.26 -21.36
N CYS A 15 -23.45 22.98 -21.54
CA CYS A 15 -23.89 22.18 -22.69
C CYS A 15 -24.08 20.73 -22.23
N ASN A 16 -25.22 20.15 -22.58
CA ASN A 16 -25.65 18.83 -22.15
C ASN A 16 -26.40 18.15 -23.32
N SER A 17 -25.89 17.04 -23.84
CA SER A 17 -26.60 16.26 -24.86
C SER A 17 -26.04 14.84 -25.04
N THR A 18 -26.82 13.86 -24.59
CA THR A 18 -26.93 12.52 -25.20
C THR A 18 -28.03 12.55 -26.27
N PRO A 19 -28.00 11.66 -27.28
CA PRO A 19 -28.89 10.49 -27.18
C PRO A 19 -28.31 9.18 -27.73
N SER A 20 -28.95 8.08 -27.35
CA SER A 20 -28.70 6.71 -27.84
C SER A 20 -29.06 6.52 -29.32
N ALA A 21 -28.44 5.54 -29.97
CA ALA A 21 -28.98 4.89 -31.16
C ALA A 21 -28.89 3.37 -31.03
N VAL A 22 -30.06 2.72 -30.94
CA VAL A 22 -30.22 1.27 -31.11
C VAL A 22 -30.26 0.98 -32.61
N ASN A 23 -29.70 -0.15 -33.06
CA ASN A 23 -29.88 -0.61 -34.43
C ASN A 23 -30.14 -2.12 -34.48
N GLU A 24 -31.41 -2.50 -34.46
CA GLU A 24 -31.86 -3.82 -34.94
C GLU A 24 -32.11 -3.74 -36.45
N GLY A 25 -31.63 -4.73 -37.21
CA GLY A 25 -31.57 -4.68 -38.68
C GLY A 25 -31.70 -6.05 -39.33
N THR A 26 -32.90 -6.60 -39.25
CA THR A 26 -33.42 -7.87 -39.80
C THR A 26 -32.87 -8.38 -41.15
N VAL A 27 -32.32 -9.60 -41.11
CA VAL A 27 -32.50 -10.77 -42.02
C VAL A 27 -32.56 -10.56 -43.54
N SER A 28 -31.75 -11.35 -44.25
CA SER A 28 -32.18 -12.00 -45.51
C SER A 28 -31.69 -13.45 -45.63
N ARG A 29 -32.62 -14.31 -46.08
CA ARG A 29 -32.44 -15.71 -46.51
C ARG A 29 -31.64 -15.73 -47.85
N MET A 30 -31.07 -16.78 -48.43
CA MET A 30 -31.15 -18.26 -48.34
C MET A 30 -29.87 -18.83 -49.05
N ALA A 31 -29.49 -20.11 -49.15
CA ALA A 31 -30.08 -21.40 -48.78
C ALA A 31 -28.98 -22.50 -48.59
N ASP A 32 -29.40 -23.66 -48.08
CA ASP A 32 -28.99 -25.05 -48.43
C ASP A 32 -27.54 -25.35 -48.90
N ARG A 33 -26.76 -26.11 -48.09
CA ARG A 33 -26.74 -27.60 -48.20
C ARG A 33 -25.90 -28.33 -47.13
N GLN A 34 -26.42 -29.50 -46.77
CA GLN A 34 -25.72 -30.74 -46.40
C GLN A 34 -25.17 -30.92 -44.97
N ALA A 35 -25.59 -32.03 -44.37
CA ALA A 35 -25.30 -32.42 -42.99
C ALA A 35 -23.86 -32.91 -42.76
N ARG A 36 -23.35 -32.64 -41.56
CA ARG A 36 -22.62 -33.63 -40.77
C ARG A 36 -22.95 -33.47 -39.30
N ASP A 37 -23.41 -34.56 -38.72
CA ASP A 37 -23.47 -34.75 -37.27
C ASP A 37 -22.04 -34.87 -36.73
N THR A 38 -21.69 -34.10 -35.71
CA THR A 38 -20.46 -34.28 -34.92
C THR A 38 -20.66 -33.69 -33.54
N THR A 39 -20.84 -34.57 -32.56
CA THR A 39 -20.89 -34.24 -31.14
C THR A 39 -19.60 -33.56 -30.69
N ALA A 40 -19.65 -32.25 -30.44
CA ALA A 40 -18.59 -31.51 -29.78
C ALA A 40 -19.21 -30.58 -28.74
N LEU A 41 -19.08 -30.95 -27.47
CA LEU A 41 -19.29 -29.99 -26.37
C LEU A 41 -18.27 -28.85 -26.53
N PRO A 42 -18.64 -27.59 -26.26
CA PRO A 42 -17.67 -26.50 -26.27
C PRO A 42 -16.54 -26.83 -25.28
N PRO A 43 -15.27 -26.57 -25.62
CA PRO A 43 -14.18 -26.79 -24.69
C PRO A 43 -14.41 -25.95 -23.42
N PRO A 44 -14.09 -26.48 -22.22
CA PRO A 44 -14.25 -25.72 -20.99
C PRO A 44 -13.43 -24.43 -21.08
N ASP A 45 -14.09 -23.29 -20.86
CA ASP A 45 -13.46 -21.97 -20.91
C ASP A 45 -12.45 -21.82 -19.75
N THR A 46 -11.24 -22.29 -20.04
CA THR A 46 -10.10 -22.28 -19.12
C THR A 46 -9.24 -21.03 -19.35
N ALA A 47 -9.71 -20.09 -20.18
CA ALA A 47 -9.00 -18.86 -20.55
C ALA A 47 -9.43 -17.65 -19.71
N ALA A 48 -10.48 -17.77 -18.89
CA ALA A 48 -10.86 -16.77 -17.89
C ALA A 48 -9.90 -16.80 -16.67
N THR A 49 -8.63 -16.45 -16.87
CA THR A 49 -7.77 -16.00 -15.77
C THR A 49 -8.40 -14.73 -15.21
N LYS A 50 -9.18 -14.87 -14.14
CA LYS A 50 -10.00 -13.80 -13.55
C LYS A 50 -9.11 -12.59 -13.30
N ALA A 51 -9.30 -11.53 -14.09
CA ALA A 51 -8.45 -10.35 -14.04
C ALA A 51 -8.50 -9.76 -12.62
N VAL A 52 -7.33 -9.76 -11.96
CA VAL A 52 -7.13 -9.25 -10.61
C VAL A 52 -7.56 -7.78 -10.58
N SER A 53 -8.74 -7.52 -10.03
CA SER A 53 -9.23 -6.15 -9.90
C SER A 53 -8.73 -5.60 -8.59
N ALA A 54 -7.95 -4.51 -8.68
CA ALA A 54 -7.34 -3.85 -7.54
C ALA A 54 -8.35 -3.29 -6.51
N VAL A 55 -9.65 -3.43 -6.75
CA VAL A 55 -10.71 -3.18 -5.77
C VAL A 55 -11.27 -4.49 -5.18
N SER A 56 -11.62 -5.49 -6.00
CA SER A 56 -12.21 -6.75 -5.49
C SER A 56 -11.27 -7.56 -4.61
N ASP A 57 -9.96 -7.45 -4.85
CA ASP A 57 -8.96 -8.32 -4.23
C ASP A 57 -8.27 -7.65 -3.04
N THR A 58 -8.83 -6.53 -2.54
CA THR A 58 -8.37 -5.82 -1.34
C THR A 58 -9.08 -6.37 -0.11
N LEU A 59 -8.33 -6.98 0.80
CA LEU A 59 -8.89 -7.61 2.01
C LEU A 59 -8.84 -6.67 3.23
N ARG A 60 -7.77 -5.87 3.36
CA ARG A 60 -7.61 -4.93 4.48
C ARG A 60 -6.75 -3.73 4.07
N VAL A 61 -6.99 -2.58 4.70
CA VAL A 61 -6.19 -1.37 4.51
C VAL A 61 -5.95 -0.70 5.85
N ALA A 62 -4.69 -0.46 6.19
CA ALA A 62 -4.29 0.43 7.29
C ALA A 62 -3.64 1.69 6.71
N ARG A 63 -3.88 2.84 7.34
CA ARG A 63 -3.37 4.16 6.92
C ARG A 63 -3.10 5.02 8.14
N GLU A 64 -2.04 5.82 8.07
CA GLU A 64 -1.72 6.83 9.08
C GLU A 64 -1.12 8.07 8.40
N ARG A 65 -1.28 9.25 9.00
CA ARG A 65 -0.60 10.47 8.57
C ARG A 65 0.39 10.91 9.65
N HIS A 66 1.67 10.85 9.34
CA HIS A 66 2.72 11.19 10.29
C HIS A 66 3.84 11.99 9.62
N ASN A 67 4.40 12.96 10.33
CA ASN A 67 5.63 13.62 9.92
C ASN A 67 6.76 12.59 9.79
N PHE A 68 7.50 12.61 8.68
CA PHE A 68 8.60 11.66 8.47
C PHE A 68 9.65 12.22 7.50
N SER A 69 9.29 12.51 6.25
CA SER A 69 10.17 13.21 5.31
C SER A 69 10.40 14.67 5.69
N HIS A 70 9.36 15.31 6.25
CA HIS A 70 9.36 16.69 6.75
C HIS A 70 8.96 16.72 8.23
N PRO A 71 9.91 16.82 9.19
CA PRO A 71 9.61 16.77 10.62
C PRO A 71 8.61 17.84 11.10
N ASP A 72 8.76 19.08 10.62
CA ASP A 72 7.90 20.22 10.98
C ASP A 72 6.92 20.63 9.86
N GLY A 73 6.79 19.80 8.81
CA GLY A 73 5.99 20.09 7.62
C GLY A 73 4.60 19.44 7.61
N PRO A 74 3.93 19.38 6.44
CA PRO A 74 2.76 18.53 6.25
C PRO A 74 3.16 17.04 6.40
N PRO A 75 2.30 16.19 6.98
CA PRO A 75 2.62 14.79 7.24
C PRO A 75 2.61 13.93 5.96
N ASP A 76 3.48 12.92 5.94
CA ASP A 76 3.47 11.86 4.92
C ASP A 76 2.28 10.92 5.15
N LEU A 77 1.78 10.32 4.06
CA LEU A 77 0.79 9.24 4.12
C LEU A 77 1.48 7.87 4.16
N PHE A 78 1.40 7.23 5.32
CA PHE A 78 1.73 5.83 5.51
C PHE A 78 0.51 4.97 5.13
N ARG A 79 0.71 3.91 4.34
CA ARG A 79 -0.36 3.04 3.87
C ARG A 79 0.10 1.60 3.70
N LEU A 80 -0.64 0.67 4.29
CA LEU A 80 -0.50 -0.77 4.12
C LEU A 80 -1.78 -1.30 3.44
N VAL A 81 -1.65 -1.89 2.25
CA VAL A 81 -2.78 -2.47 1.50
C VAL A 81 -2.59 -3.97 1.39
N PHE A 82 -3.43 -4.75 2.10
CA PHE A 82 -3.38 -6.21 2.06
C PHE A 82 -4.32 -6.77 0.99
N ARG A 83 -3.79 -7.60 0.11
CA ARG A 83 -4.46 -8.09 -1.11
C ARG A 83 -4.23 -9.59 -1.31
N GLY A 84 -5.22 -10.30 -1.82
CA GLY A 84 -5.08 -11.73 -2.16
C GLY A 84 -6.41 -12.50 -2.09
N PRO A 85 -6.37 -13.83 -2.28
CA PRO A 85 -7.57 -14.67 -2.23
C PRO A 85 -8.07 -14.90 -0.79
N SER A 86 -7.19 -14.87 0.21
CA SER A 86 -7.53 -14.97 1.63
C SER A 86 -6.52 -14.23 2.51
N ILE A 87 -6.81 -14.07 3.80
CA ILE A 87 -5.89 -13.43 4.76
C ILE A 87 -4.59 -14.24 4.91
N LEU A 88 -4.64 -15.57 4.74
CA LEU A 88 -3.50 -16.48 4.90
C LEU A 88 -2.70 -16.70 3.59
N GLU A 89 -3.12 -16.08 2.50
CA GLU A 89 -2.55 -16.25 1.15
C GLU A 89 -2.27 -14.89 0.47
N GLY A 90 -2.48 -13.80 1.19
CA GLY A 90 -2.32 -12.45 0.66
C GLY A 90 -0.95 -11.84 0.91
N ASN A 91 -0.76 -10.65 0.34
CA ASN A 91 0.43 -9.84 0.47
C ASN A 91 0.05 -8.39 0.82
N ALA A 92 0.84 -7.76 1.68
CA ALA A 92 0.72 -6.38 2.08
C ALA A 92 1.68 -5.51 1.27
N GLU A 93 1.15 -4.51 0.57
CA GLU A 93 1.95 -3.43 0.01
C GLU A 93 2.05 -2.29 1.03
N PHE A 94 3.22 -2.11 1.64
CA PHE A 94 3.56 -0.95 2.46
C PHE A 94 4.10 0.16 1.56
N THR A 95 3.53 1.36 1.66
CA THR A 95 4.00 2.58 0.98
C THR A 95 4.05 3.76 1.95
N ILE A 96 5.02 4.65 1.72
CA ILE A 96 5.04 6.02 2.28
C ILE A 96 4.96 6.99 1.10
N THR A 97 4.03 7.93 1.17
CA THR A 97 3.81 8.96 0.13
C THR A 97 4.02 10.34 0.75
N ASN A 98 4.89 11.18 0.18
CA ASN A 98 5.12 12.55 0.67
C ASN A 98 3.94 13.49 0.32
N PRO A 99 3.90 14.73 0.86
CA PRO A 99 2.82 15.68 0.58
C PRO A 99 2.68 16.05 -0.91
N GLU A 100 3.76 15.92 -1.68
CA GLU A 100 3.82 16.14 -3.13
C GLU A 100 3.20 14.96 -3.93
N GLY A 101 2.75 13.90 -3.27
CA GLY A 101 2.13 12.71 -3.89
C GLY A 101 3.13 11.66 -4.42
N GLN A 102 4.42 11.83 -4.15
CA GLN A 102 5.48 10.91 -4.57
C GLN A 102 5.63 9.76 -3.58
N VAL A 103 5.71 8.53 -4.08
CA VAL A 103 6.00 7.36 -3.24
C VAL A 103 7.49 7.31 -2.93
N ILE A 104 7.86 7.66 -1.70
CA ILE A 104 9.25 7.74 -1.22
C ILE A 104 9.74 6.43 -0.59
N PHE A 105 8.84 5.50 -0.28
CA PHE A 105 9.17 4.15 0.17
C PHE A 105 8.12 3.15 -0.31
N ARG A 106 8.55 1.94 -0.66
CA ARG A 106 7.68 0.79 -0.93
C ARG A 106 8.33 -0.50 -0.45
N GLU A 107 7.57 -1.34 0.24
CA GLU A 107 7.95 -2.72 0.55
C GLU A 107 6.76 -3.67 0.42
N MET A 108 7.01 -4.88 -0.05
CA MET A 108 6.07 -5.99 0.01
C MET A 108 6.33 -6.85 1.26
N LEU A 109 5.28 -7.12 2.01
CA LEU A 109 5.26 -8.06 3.12
C LEU A 109 4.34 -9.24 2.75
N THR A 110 4.83 -10.45 2.84
CA THR A 110 4.05 -11.68 2.64
C THR A 110 3.20 -12.01 3.88
N GLU A 111 2.23 -12.93 3.80
CA GLU A 111 1.56 -13.40 5.02
C GLU A 111 2.54 -13.97 6.07
N PRO A 112 3.54 -14.81 5.74
CA PRO A 112 4.52 -15.26 6.72
C PRO A 112 5.30 -14.11 7.38
N ASP A 113 5.57 -13.01 6.64
CA ASP A 113 6.16 -11.80 7.20
C ASP A 113 5.26 -11.13 8.26
N LEU A 114 3.94 -11.29 8.14
CA LEU A 114 2.96 -10.76 9.10
C LEU A 114 2.65 -11.73 10.23
N GLU A 115 2.65 -13.03 9.97
CA GLU A 115 2.14 -14.05 10.87
C GLU A 115 3.21 -14.63 11.81
N ALA A 116 4.49 -14.71 11.42
CA ALA A 116 5.47 -15.56 12.11
C ALA A 116 5.75 -15.22 13.60
N ALA A 117 5.32 -14.05 14.09
CA ALA A 117 5.34 -13.70 15.51
C ALA A 117 4.21 -14.35 16.35
N LEU A 118 3.20 -14.97 15.72
CA LEU A 118 2.07 -15.66 16.38
C LEU A 118 2.54 -16.75 17.36
N VAL A 119 3.66 -17.40 17.07
CA VAL A 119 4.29 -18.40 17.94
C VAL A 119 4.57 -17.90 19.36
N TYR A 120 4.64 -16.58 19.58
CA TYR A 120 4.81 -15.97 20.90
C TYR A 120 3.50 -15.69 21.65
N GLU A 121 2.34 -15.79 20.98
CA GLU A 121 1.02 -15.66 21.59
C GLU A 121 0.26 -17.00 21.69
N MET A 122 0.76 -18.05 21.05
CA MET A 122 0.17 -19.38 21.04
C MET A 122 0.21 -20.04 22.42
N LYS A 123 -0.95 -20.59 22.83
CA LYS A 123 -1.11 -21.36 24.09
C LYS A 123 -1.00 -22.88 23.87
N THR A 124 -0.99 -23.31 22.62
CA THR A 124 -0.97 -24.70 22.16
C THR A 124 0.08 -24.87 21.06
N PRO A 125 0.57 -26.08 20.76
CA PRO A 125 1.60 -26.31 19.74
C PRO A 125 1.20 -25.89 18.31
N THR A 126 -0.11 -25.77 18.05
CA THR A 126 -0.69 -25.32 16.79
C THR A 126 -1.77 -24.26 17.05
N ALA A 127 -1.97 -23.38 16.06
CA ALA A 127 -3.05 -22.39 16.02
C ALA A 127 -4.09 -22.79 14.97
N THR A 128 -5.36 -22.51 15.23
CA THR A 128 -6.44 -22.71 14.25
C THR A 128 -6.41 -21.67 13.15
N ARG A 129 -7.00 -21.97 11.98
CA ARG A 129 -7.08 -21.05 10.82
C ARG A 129 -7.62 -19.67 11.22
N ALA A 130 -8.68 -19.63 12.04
CA ALA A 130 -9.30 -18.38 12.48
C ALA A 130 -8.42 -17.55 13.42
N GLU A 131 -7.62 -18.19 14.29
CA GLU A 131 -6.64 -17.50 15.15
C GLU A 131 -5.51 -16.88 14.32
N ARG A 132 -5.00 -17.62 13.31
CA ARG A 132 -4.00 -17.12 12.35
C ARG A 132 -4.53 -15.88 11.60
N GLU A 133 -5.74 -15.97 11.04
CA GLU A 133 -6.38 -14.85 10.32
C GLU A 133 -6.59 -13.63 11.22
N THR A 134 -7.07 -13.85 12.44
CA THR A 134 -7.26 -12.79 13.46
C THR A 134 -5.94 -12.14 13.85
N PHE A 135 -4.86 -12.92 13.98
CA PHE A 135 -3.52 -12.41 14.27
C PHE A 135 -3.02 -11.50 13.15
N VAL A 136 -3.05 -11.95 11.89
CA VAL A 136 -2.60 -11.17 10.72
C VAL A 136 -3.40 -9.87 10.58
N LEU A 137 -4.73 -9.94 10.68
CA LEU A 137 -5.60 -8.76 10.66
C LEU A 137 -5.23 -7.74 11.75
N ARG A 138 -5.07 -8.21 12.99
CA ARG A 138 -4.67 -7.34 14.11
C ARG A 138 -3.28 -6.75 13.92
N ARG A 139 -2.37 -7.46 13.25
CA ARG A 139 -1.01 -7.00 12.95
C ARG A 139 -0.99 -5.93 11.86
N ILE A 140 -1.88 -6.03 10.87
CA ILE A 140 -2.15 -4.99 9.86
C ILE A 140 -2.74 -3.74 10.52
N ASP A 141 -3.78 -3.90 11.35
CA ASP A 141 -4.46 -2.79 12.02
C ASP A 141 -3.56 -2.03 13.00
N ARG A 142 -2.55 -2.71 13.55
CA ARG A 142 -1.55 -2.14 14.47
C ARG A 142 -0.23 -1.78 13.79
N PHE A 143 -0.15 -1.82 12.46
CA PHE A 143 1.11 -1.63 11.72
C PHE A 143 1.63 -0.18 11.73
N PHE A 144 0.79 0.81 12.09
CA PHE A 144 1.16 2.23 12.19
C PHE A 144 0.85 2.84 13.56
N LEU A 145 1.01 2.09 14.65
CA LEU A 145 0.81 2.63 15.99
C LEU A 145 1.80 3.78 16.28
N PRO A 146 1.41 4.84 17.02
CA PRO A 146 2.30 5.95 17.38
C PRO A 146 3.63 5.50 18.01
N ALA A 147 3.62 4.40 18.75
CA ALA A 147 4.81 3.82 19.37
C ALA A 147 5.89 3.34 18.37
N GLN A 148 5.57 3.17 17.09
CA GLN A 148 6.51 2.79 16.02
C GLN A 148 7.29 3.97 15.45
N PHE A 149 6.79 5.19 15.63
CA PHE A 149 7.48 6.42 15.24
C PHE A 149 8.43 6.84 16.36
N LYS A 150 9.71 7.05 16.04
CA LYS A 150 10.78 7.33 16.98
C LYS A 150 11.53 8.60 16.61
N THR A 151 11.68 9.50 17.58
CA THR A 151 12.44 10.75 17.43
C THR A 151 13.47 10.84 18.57
N PRO A 152 14.78 10.96 18.29
CA PRO A 152 15.39 10.89 16.96
C PRO A 152 15.32 9.48 16.34
N ALA A 153 15.39 9.41 15.01
CA ALA A 153 15.43 8.17 14.24
C ALA A 153 16.60 7.25 14.64
N ILE A 154 17.71 7.87 14.99
CA ILE A 154 18.95 7.25 15.45
C ILE A 154 19.37 7.98 16.74
N ALA A 155 19.60 7.23 17.82
CA ALA A 155 20.11 7.82 19.06
C ALA A 155 21.53 8.38 18.84
N ALA A 156 21.84 9.54 19.43
CA ALA A 156 23.16 10.17 19.30
C ALA A 156 24.34 9.25 19.73
N THR A 157 24.09 8.34 20.66
CA THR A 157 25.03 7.34 21.18
C THR A 157 25.09 6.04 20.37
N ALA A 158 24.28 5.88 19.31
CA ALA A 158 24.26 4.67 18.51
C ALA A 158 25.56 4.49 17.70
N SER A 159 26.07 3.26 17.68
CA SER A 159 27.15 2.80 16.81
C SER A 159 26.63 2.53 15.40
N PHE A 160 27.49 2.73 14.39
CA PHE A 160 27.17 2.40 13.00
C PHE A 160 26.81 0.90 12.86
N PRO A 161 25.70 0.55 12.18
CA PRO A 161 25.20 -0.82 12.13
C PRO A 161 26.03 -1.69 11.18
N THR A 162 26.34 -2.91 11.59
CA THR A 162 27.02 -3.90 10.75
C THR A 162 26.01 -4.64 9.86
N GLY A 163 26.32 -4.81 8.58
CA GLY A 163 25.53 -5.63 7.65
C GLY A 163 24.48 -4.87 6.81
N ILE A 164 24.25 -3.58 7.06
CA ILE A 164 23.36 -2.76 6.22
C ILE A 164 24.16 -2.21 5.03
N THR A 165 23.89 -2.73 3.82
CA THR A 165 24.60 -2.35 2.59
C THR A 165 24.09 -1.06 1.95
N THR A 166 22.87 -0.63 2.26
CA THR A 166 22.22 0.57 1.71
C THR A 166 22.57 1.86 2.47
N LEU A 167 23.18 1.74 3.64
CA LEU A 167 23.49 2.83 4.54
C LEU A 167 25.00 3.08 4.56
N ASP A 168 25.42 4.28 4.17
CA ASP A 168 26.82 4.71 4.26
C ASP A 168 27.08 5.56 5.51
N GLN A 169 28.36 5.69 5.84
CA GLN A 169 28.83 6.41 7.03
C GLN A 169 28.46 7.90 7.02
N ALA A 170 28.33 8.53 5.84
CA ALA A 170 27.96 9.93 5.72
C ALA A 170 26.47 10.13 6.06
N THR A 171 25.60 9.30 5.49
CA THR A 171 24.16 9.28 5.74
C THR A 171 23.84 8.94 7.19
N TRP A 172 24.52 7.95 7.77
CA TRP A 172 24.41 7.65 9.20
C TRP A 172 24.80 8.83 10.08
N ASN A 173 25.92 9.49 9.77
CA ASN A 173 26.40 10.62 10.55
C ASN A 173 25.53 11.87 10.40
N ASP A 174 24.87 12.07 9.25
CA ASP A 174 23.85 13.11 9.05
C ASP A 174 22.62 12.83 9.93
N LEU A 175 21.98 11.67 9.75
CA LEU A 175 20.80 11.26 10.51
C LEU A 175 21.03 11.28 12.03
N ARG A 176 22.19 10.82 12.51
CA ARG A 176 22.55 10.81 13.95
C ARG A 176 22.77 12.21 14.53
N LYS A 177 23.06 13.22 13.70
CA LYS A 177 23.18 14.63 14.12
C LYS A 177 21.84 15.38 14.10
N ARG A 178 20.77 14.76 13.58
CA ARG A 178 19.45 15.37 13.43
C ARG A 178 18.50 14.91 14.55
N PRO A 179 18.32 15.69 15.63
CA PRO A 179 17.42 15.32 16.72
C PRO A 179 15.94 15.32 16.29
N ASP A 180 15.63 16.05 15.21
CA ASP A 180 14.34 16.17 14.53
C ASP A 180 14.00 14.97 13.63
N ALA A 181 14.99 14.18 13.21
CA ALA A 181 14.75 13.09 12.27
C ALA A 181 13.82 12.04 12.88
N ILE A 182 12.80 11.63 12.12
CA ILE A 182 11.80 10.64 12.57
C ILE A 182 12.13 9.30 11.91
N GLY A 183 12.24 8.26 12.73
CA GLY A 183 12.37 6.87 12.29
C GLY A 183 11.05 6.14 12.43
N PHE A 184 10.80 5.16 11.57
CA PHE A 184 9.67 4.26 11.66
C PHE A 184 10.16 2.83 11.82
N GLU A 185 9.64 2.12 12.83
CA GLU A 185 10.01 0.76 13.20
C GLU A 185 8.85 -0.21 12.98
N TYR A 186 9.11 -1.35 12.34
CA TYR A 186 8.11 -2.39 12.11
C TYR A 186 8.77 -3.77 12.16
N LEU A 187 7.95 -4.79 12.37
CA LEU A 187 8.40 -6.18 12.32
C LEU A 187 8.18 -6.74 10.91
N LYS A 188 9.15 -7.51 10.45
CA LYS A 188 9.05 -8.46 9.36
C LYS A 188 9.30 -9.85 9.97
N GLY A 189 8.53 -10.85 9.54
CA GLY A 189 8.54 -12.17 10.16
C GLY A 189 8.36 -12.15 11.69
N LYS A 190 9.21 -12.92 12.37
CA LYS A 190 9.10 -13.22 13.81
C LYS A 190 9.84 -12.20 14.70
N GLU A 191 11.08 -11.87 14.37
CA GLU A 191 11.95 -10.96 15.15
C GLU A 191 12.74 -9.98 14.28
N ASP A 192 12.56 -10.00 12.95
CA ASP A 192 13.29 -9.12 12.04
C ASP A 192 12.71 -7.71 12.13
N ARG A 193 13.25 -6.93 13.08
CA ARG A 193 12.89 -5.55 13.36
C ARG A 193 13.59 -4.63 12.37
N GLN A 194 12.81 -4.15 11.42
CA GLN A 194 13.24 -3.18 10.43
C GLN A 194 13.06 -1.76 10.98
N ARG A 195 14.07 -0.90 10.81
CA ARG A 195 13.92 0.55 11.04
C ARG A 195 14.32 1.34 9.81
N ILE A 196 13.46 2.29 9.42
CA ILE A 196 13.67 3.18 8.28
C ILE A 196 13.63 4.65 8.71
N ALA A 197 14.35 5.51 7.99
CA ALA A 197 14.39 6.96 8.20
C ALA A 197 14.57 7.71 6.88
N TRP A 198 14.10 8.97 6.80
CA TRP A 198 14.31 9.83 5.63
C TRP A 198 15.68 10.52 5.67
N SER A 199 16.54 10.19 4.71
CA SER A 199 17.82 10.88 4.49
C SER A 199 17.59 12.15 3.68
N ALA A 200 17.74 13.32 4.30
CA ALA A 200 17.69 14.60 3.59
C ALA A 200 18.88 14.77 2.63
N LEU A 201 20.04 14.22 2.98
CA LEU A 201 21.25 14.21 2.15
C LEU A 201 21.05 13.48 0.82
N LYS A 202 20.38 12.31 0.85
CA LYS A 202 20.11 11.50 -0.35
C LYS A 202 18.75 11.77 -1.00
N LYS A 203 17.81 12.36 -0.26
CA LYS A 203 16.38 12.48 -0.62
C LYS A 203 15.71 11.13 -0.86
N GLU A 204 16.02 10.16 0.00
CA GLU A 204 15.44 8.83 -0.03
C GLU A 204 15.20 8.27 1.38
N VAL A 205 14.37 7.23 1.48
CA VAL A 205 14.18 6.47 2.72
C VAL A 205 15.24 5.36 2.81
N VAL A 206 16.04 5.37 3.87
CA VAL A 206 17.11 4.40 4.11
C VAL A 206 16.78 3.48 5.28
N ARG A 207 17.27 2.23 5.25
CA ARG A 207 17.27 1.34 6.41
C ARG A 207 18.40 1.76 7.36
N VAL A 208 18.12 1.78 8.66
CA VAL A 208 19.05 2.20 9.73
C VAL A 208 19.22 1.14 10.83
N GLN A 209 18.40 0.09 10.79
CA GLN A 209 18.53 -1.16 11.54
C GLN A 209 17.95 -2.28 10.67
#